data_AF-Q6BKU8-F1
#
_entry.id   AF-Q6BKU8-F1
#
_cell.length_a   1.000
_cell.length_b   1.000
_cell.length_c   1.000
_cell.angle_alpha   90.00
_cell.angle_beta   90.00
_cell.angle_gamma   90.00
#
_symmetry.space_group_name_H-M   'P 1'
#
loop_
_entity.id
_entity.type
_entity.pdbx_description
1 polymer ?
#
loop_
_entity_poly.entity_id
_entity_poly.type
_entity_poly.pdbx_seq_one_letter_code
_entity_poly.pdbx_strand_id
1 'polypeptide(L)'
;MDNSTIVFIAVLGVAFIFLRWLIAPIPPQLPNELNEALANSVNNSNRPNNSNNSNSATNSNANRRGRREPSDDMIEVVQTIAPQLTRGQIRMDLERSGSVEVTMERYMETGSLPFPPGESAATQSYQSDISEHSQATKKEPENLIDKYDLKSKIKGDEGEGIENIDENKWGSSKEERSSLLNKKREEMILQARKRLASQLQNEVAL
;
A
#
# COMPACT_ATOMS: atom_id res chain seq x y z
N MET A 1 -22.64 30.75 41.00
CA MET A 1 -21.88 29.86 40.12
C MET A 1 -21.08 30.77 39.21
N ASP A 2 -19.76 30.76 39.39
CA ASP A 2 -18.90 31.68 38.65
C ASP A 2 -18.80 31.26 37.19
N ASN A 3 -18.69 32.23 36.28
CA ASN A 3 -18.56 31.96 34.85
C ASN A 3 -17.38 31.00 34.55
N SER A 4 -16.34 31.04 35.38
CA SER A 4 -15.20 30.11 35.33
C SER A 4 -15.61 28.66 35.58
N THR A 5 -16.49 28.41 36.56
CA THR A 5 -17.01 27.06 36.86
C THR A 5 -17.88 26.54 35.71
N ILE A 6 -18.67 27.41 35.07
CA ILE A 6 -19.51 27.05 33.92
C ILE A 6 -18.63 26.66 32.72
N VAL A 7 -17.58 27.43 32.41
CA VAL A 7 -16.65 27.12 31.33
C VAL A 7 -15.90 25.82 31.59
N PHE A 8 -15.45 25.58 32.82
CA PHE A 8 -14.77 24.33 33.17
C PHE A 8 -15.67 23.10 32.96
N ILE A 9 -16.93 23.15 33.40
CA ILE A 9 -17.90 22.07 33.21
C ILE A 9 -18.22 21.87 31.71
N ALA A 10 -18.37 22.95 30.94
CA ALA A 10 -18.61 22.87 29.51
C ALA A 10 -17.44 22.20 28.76
N VAL A 11 -16.20 22.56 29.09
CA VAL A 11 -14.99 21.93 28.52
C VAL A 11 -14.93 20.44 28.89
N LEU A 12 -15.25 20.07 30.13
CA LEU A 12 -15.29 18.68 30.58
C LEU A 12 -16.35 17.86 29.82
N GLY A 13 -17.53 18.45 29.56
CA GLY A 13 -18.59 17.83 28.77
C GLY A 13 -18.17 17.59 27.32
N VAL A 14 -17.54 18.58 26.67
CA VAL A 14 -17.01 18.45 25.30
C VAL A 14 -15.90 17.40 25.24
N ALA A 15 -14.97 17.41 26.19
CA ALA A 15 -13.92 16.41 26.28
C ALA A 15 -14.48 15.00 26.45
N PHE A 16 -15.54 14.81 27.27
CA PHE A 16 -16.19 13.52 27.44
C PHE A 16 -16.89 13.03 26.17
N ILE A 17 -17.49 13.93 25.39
CA ILE A 17 -18.08 13.59 24.09
C ILE A 17 -16.99 13.16 23.10
N PHE A 18 -15.86 13.88 23.04
CA PHE A 18 -14.71 13.50 22.23
C PHE A 18 -14.10 12.16 22.67
N LEU A 19 -14.02 11.91 23.97
CA LEU A 19 -13.53 10.64 24.51
C LEU A 19 -14.50 9.49 24.20
N ARG A 20 -15.81 9.74 24.29
CA ARG A 20 -16.85 8.77 23.94
C ARG A 20 -16.93 8.50 22.44
N TRP A 21 -16.53 9.47 21.62
CA TRP A 21 -16.39 9.31 20.17
C TRP A 21 -15.10 8.57 19.80
N LEU A 22 -13.99 8.81 20.51
CA LEU A 22 -12.70 8.15 20.27
C LEU A 22 -12.65 6.71 20.79
N ILE A 23 -13.44 6.39 21.83
CA ILE A 23 -13.66 5.03 22.34
C ILE A 23 -14.95 4.40 21.77
N ALA A 24 -15.52 4.95 20.69
CA ALA A 24 -16.60 4.27 19.99
C ALA A 24 -16.15 2.83 19.66
N PRO A 25 -16.84 1.80 20.20
CA PRO A 25 -16.41 0.42 20.05
C PRO A 25 -16.45 0.04 18.58
N ILE A 26 -15.32 -0.43 18.06
CA ILE A 26 -15.28 -1.12 16.77
C ILE A 26 -16.34 -2.22 16.86
N PRO A 27 -17.38 -2.22 16.00
CA PRO A 27 -18.36 -3.29 16.03
C PRO A 27 -17.63 -4.61 15.74
N PRO A 28 -17.86 -5.68 16.52
CA PRO A 28 -17.37 -6.99 16.16
C PRO A 28 -18.09 -7.42 14.88
N GLN A 29 -17.45 -7.18 13.74
CA GLN A 29 -17.80 -7.80 12.47
C GLN A 29 -17.44 -9.29 12.59
N LEU A 30 -18.38 -10.07 13.12
CA LEU A 30 -18.24 -11.51 13.29
C LEU A 30 -19.50 -12.20 12.75
N PRO A 31 -19.55 -12.57 11.46
CA PRO A 31 -20.51 -13.54 10.98
C PRO A 31 -20.07 -14.96 11.39
N ASN A 32 -20.08 -15.27 12.68
CA ASN A 32 -19.99 -16.65 13.16
C ASN A 32 -21.35 -17.39 13.04
N GLU A 33 -22.43 -16.68 12.72
CA GLU A 33 -23.78 -17.24 12.59
C GLU A 33 -23.96 -18.21 11.40
N LEU A 34 -23.07 -18.19 10.39
CA LEU A 34 -23.19 -19.11 9.24
C LEU A 34 -22.53 -20.48 9.48
N ASN A 35 -21.54 -20.56 10.38
CA ASN A 35 -20.93 -21.85 10.73
C ASN A 35 -21.68 -22.55 11.88
N GLU A 36 -22.37 -21.82 12.76
CA GLU A 36 -23.17 -22.44 13.83
C GLU A 36 -24.54 -22.92 13.34
N ALA A 37 -25.14 -22.26 12.35
CA ALA A 37 -26.40 -22.69 11.73
C ALA A 37 -26.28 -23.99 10.91
N LEU A 38 -25.08 -24.35 10.42
CA LEU A 38 -24.83 -25.66 9.80
C LEU A 38 -24.21 -26.70 10.75
N ALA A 39 -23.49 -26.29 11.80
CA ALA A 39 -22.90 -27.22 12.76
C ALA A 39 -23.93 -27.86 13.71
N ASN A 40 -25.05 -27.19 14.01
CA ASN A 40 -26.09 -27.73 14.90
C ASN A 40 -27.18 -28.56 14.19
N SER A 41 -27.09 -28.74 12.86
CA SER A 41 -28.06 -29.52 12.09
C SER A 41 -27.68 -31.01 11.92
N VAL A 42 -26.47 -31.42 12.33
CA VAL A 42 -25.93 -32.77 12.03
C VAL A 42 -25.85 -33.70 13.25
N ASN A 43 -26.33 -33.29 14.43
CA ASN A 43 -26.14 -34.07 15.68
C ASN A 43 -27.42 -34.38 16.48
N ASN A 44 -28.57 -34.54 15.84
CA ASN A 44 -29.71 -35.21 16.50
C ASN A 44 -29.70 -36.72 16.20
N SER A 45 -28.83 -37.43 16.90
CA SER A 45 -28.67 -38.87 16.89
C SER A 45 -29.64 -39.52 17.88
N ASN A 46 -30.85 -39.86 17.41
CA ASN A 46 -31.65 -40.93 18.03
C ASN A 46 -31.90 -42.05 17.02
N ARG A 47 -31.06 -43.07 17.19
CA ARG A 47 -30.98 -44.37 16.51
C ARG A 47 -32.35 -45.02 16.26
N PRO A 48 -32.51 -45.67 15.10
CA PRO A 48 -32.97 -47.04 15.09
C PRO A 48 -31.87 -47.97 14.55
N ASN A 49 -31.57 -48.98 15.36
CA ASN A 49 -30.65 -50.07 15.12
C ASN A 49 -31.20 -50.95 13.99
N ASN A 50 -30.58 -50.94 12.80
CA ASN A 50 -30.80 -51.98 11.80
C ASN A 50 -29.46 -52.45 11.22
N SER A 51 -29.17 -53.72 11.51
CA SER A 51 -28.04 -54.52 11.07
C SER A 51 -28.00 -54.70 9.56
N ASN A 52 -26.81 -54.54 8.96
CA ASN A 52 -26.25 -55.29 7.83
C ASN A 52 -25.01 -54.52 7.35
N ASN A 53 -23.81 -54.88 7.80
CA ASN A 53 -22.91 -55.79 7.08
C ASN A 53 -22.64 -55.37 5.62
N SER A 54 -21.57 -54.59 5.42
CA SER A 54 -20.62 -54.80 4.32
C SER A 54 -19.48 -53.80 4.40
N ASN A 55 -18.27 -54.32 4.58
CA ASN A 55 -17.00 -53.64 4.39
C ASN A 55 -16.98 -52.88 3.06
N SER A 56 -16.80 -51.56 3.12
CA SER A 56 -16.39 -50.76 1.98
C SER A 56 -15.34 -49.78 2.46
N ALA A 57 -14.11 -50.01 2.02
CA ALA A 57 -13.02 -49.07 2.11
C ALA A 57 -13.45 -47.74 1.46
N THR A 58 -13.81 -46.75 2.27
CA THR A 58 -14.15 -45.41 1.78
C THR A 58 -12.99 -44.46 1.97
N ASN A 59 -12.21 -44.41 0.88
CA ASN A 59 -11.76 -43.19 0.24
C ASN A 59 -11.01 -42.16 1.10
N SER A 60 -9.72 -42.14 0.83
CA SER A 60 -8.76 -41.03 0.77
C SER A 60 -9.24 -39.70 0.10
N ASN A 61 -10.54 -39.37 0.15
CA ASN A 61 -11.12 -38.15 -0.42
C ASN A 61 -11.27 -36.98 0.57
N ALA A 62 -10.85 -37.12 1.82
CA ALA A 62 -10.85 -36.01 2.77
C ALA A 62 -9.92 -34.86 2.34
N ASN A 63 -8.85 -35.16 1.58
CA ASN A 63 -7.89 -34.15 1.09
C ASN A 63 -8.37 -33.32 -0.12
N ARG A 64 -9.58 -33.57 -0.64
CA ARG A 64 -10.17 -32.75 -1.71
C ARG A 64 -11.21 -31.74 -1.23
N ARG A 65 -11.53 -31.72 0.06
CA ARG A 65 -12.54 -30.82 0.66
C ARG A 65 -11.98 -29.48 1.15
N GLY A 66 -10.69 -29.21 0.98
CA GLY A 66 -10.03 -28.02 1.53
C GLY A 66 -9.76 -26.89 0.56
N ARG A 67 -9.92 -27.07 -0.76
CA ARG A 67 -9.73 -25.98 -1.75
C ARG A 67 -11.00 -25.15 -1.85
N ARG A 68 -11.38 -24.50 -0.76
CA ARG A 68 -12.38 -23.43 -0.84
C ARG A 68 -11.72 -22.30 -1.63
N GLU A 69 -12.37 -21.88 -2.71
CA GLU A 69 -11.96 -20.66 -3.39
C GLU A 69 -12.05 -19.51 -2.38
N PRO A 70 -10.99 -18.71 -2.22
CA PRO A 70 -11.02 -17.58 -1.32
C PRO A 70 -12.05 -16.57 -1.80
N SER A 71 -12.86 -16.04 -0.88
CA SER A 71 -13.79 -14.97 -1.20
C SER A 71 -13.02 -13.67 -1.47
N ASP A 72 -13.61 -12.77 -2.26
CA ASP A 72 -13.02 -11.47 -2.53
C ASP A 72 -12.83 -10.65 -1.24
N ASP A 73 -13.71 -10.83 -0.23
CA ASP A 73 -13.57 -10.22 1.09
C ASP A 73 -12.28 -10.66 1.80
N MET A 74 -11.92 -11.95 1.72
CA MET A 74 -10.67 -12.45 2.31
C MET A 74 -9.45 -11.81 1.64
N ILE A 75 -9.51 -11.66 0.32
CA ILE A 75 -8.44 -11.01 -0.46
C ILE A 75 -8.33 -9.54 -0.06
N GLU A 76 -9.46 -8.84 0.08
CA GLU A 76 -9.51 -7.43 0.46
C GLU A 76 -8.90 -7.21 1.85
N VAL A 77 -9.24 -8.02 2.84
CA VAL A 77 -8.66 -7.92 4.19
C VAL A 77 -7.14 -8.02 4.14
N VAL A 78 -6.57 -9.02 3.46
CA VAL A 78 -5.11 -9.13 3.31
C VAL A 78 -4.53 -7.92 2.57
N GLN A 79 -5.19 -7.45 1.51
CA GLN A 79 -4.75 -6.30 0.71
C GLN A 79 -4.70 -5.00 1.54
N THR A 80 -5.63 -4.80 2.48
CA THR A 80 -5.64 -3.61 3.34
C THR A 80 -4.40 -3.52 4.23
N ILE A 81 -3.83 -4.66 4.64
CA ILE A 81 -2.69 -4.71 5.55
C ILE A 81 -1.36 -4.93 4.81
N ALA A 82 -1.40 -5.62 3.67
CA ALA A 82 -0.25 -5.89 2.82
C ALA A 82 -0.44 -5.26 1.42
N PRO A 83 -0.41 -3.91 1.31
CA PRO A 83 -0.74 -3.21 0.08
C PRO A 83 0.24 -3.47 -1.08
N GLN A 84 1.46 -3.93 -0.78
CA GLN A 84 2.44 -4.31 -1.79
C GLN A 84 2.18 -5.66 -2.47
N LEU A 85 1.30 -6.49 -1.92
CA LEU A 85 1.00 -7.79 -2.49
C LEU A 85 -0.02 -7.67 -3.62
N THR A 86 0.14 -8.51 -4.64
CA THR A 86 -0.84 -8.62 -5.71
C THR A 86 -2.07 -9.37 -5.23
N ARG A 87 -3.25 -9.00 -5.74
CA ARG A 87 -4.47 -9.80 -5.53
C ARG A 87 -4.27 -11.26 -5.96
N GLY A 88 -3.46 -11.51 -7.00
CA GLY A 88 -3.12 -12.85 -7.48
C GLY A 88 -2.25 -13.64 -6.50
N GLN A 89 -1.25 -13.01 -5.89
CA GLN A 89 -0.42 -13.58 -4.83
C GLN A 89 -1.27 -13.93 -3.61
N ILE A 90 -2.09 -12.98 -3.15
CA ILE A 90 -2.99 -13.17 -2.01
C ILE A 90 -3.96 -14.31 -2.28
N ARG A 91 -4.59 -14.33 -3.46
CA ARG A 91 -5.51 -15.41 -3.86
C ARG A 91 -4.81 -16.78 -3.85
N MET A 92 -3.64 -16.90 -4.47
CA MET A 92 -2.88 -18.15 -4.50
C MET A 92 -2.52 -18.63 -3.08
N ASP A 93 -2.08 -17.73 -2.21
CA ASP A 93 -1.71 -18.13 -0.86
C ASP A 93 -2.94 -18.48 -0.01
N LEU A 94 -4.04 -17.74 -0.14
CA LEU A 94 -5.32 -18.08 0.51
C LEU A 94 -5.89 -19.43 0.02
N GLU A 95 -5.72 -19.78 -1.26
CA GLU A 95 -6.08 -21.11 -1.77
C GLU A 95 -5.25 -22.24 -1.14
N ARG A 96 -4.02 -21.94 -0.69
CA ARG A 96 -3.13 -22.90 -0.02
C ARG A 96 -3.34 -22.95 1.48
N SER A 97 -3.48 -21.79 2.12
CA SER A 97 -3.59 -21.64 3.57
C SER A 97 -5.03 -21.83 4.08
N GLY A 98 -6.02 -21.45 3.28
CA GLY A 98 -7.44 -21.46 3.62
C GLY A 98 -7.86 -20.43 4.66
N SER A 99 -6.95 -19.56 5.11
CA SER A 99 -7.17 -18.59 6.19
C SER A 99 -6.37 -17.30 5.94
N VAL A 100 -7.02 -16.18 6.25
CA VAL A 100 -6.43 -14.83 6.15
C VAL A 100 -5.28 -14.70 7.14
N GLU A 101 -5.45 -15.22 8.35
CA GLU A 101 -4.48 -15.16 9.44
C GLU A 101 -3.19 -15.89 9.07
N VAL A 102 -3.29 -17.09 8.50
CA VAL A 102 -2.12 -17.89 8.08
C VAL A 102 -1.39 -17.23 6.91
N THR A 103 -2.13 -16.64 5.97
CA THR A 103 -1.56 -15.89 4.83
C THR A 103 -0.81 -14.66 5.32
N MET A 104 -1.37 -13.97 6.32
CA MET A 104 -0.79 -12.79 6.93
C MET A 104 0.48 -13.11 7.72
N GLU A 105 0.45 -14.15 8.55
CA GLU A 105 1.64 -14.61 9.29
C GLU A 105 2.78 -14.94 8.34
N ARG A 106 2.49 -15.71 7.27
CA ARG A 106 3.48 -16.05 6.24
C ARG A 106 4.06 -14.81 5.58
N TYR A 107 3.23 -13.83 5.25
CA TYR A 107 3.68 -12.57 4.66
C TYR A 107 4.55 -11.76 5.64
N MET A 108 4.23 -11.74 6.94
CA MET A 108 5.08 -11.10 7.95
C MET A 108 6.43 -11.82 8.13
N GLU A 109 6.45 -13.15 8.08
CA GLU A 109 7.67 -13.97 8.21
C GLU A 109 8.62 -13.82 7.02
N THR A 110 8.07 -13.82 5.81
CA THR A 110 8.85 -13.88 4.56
C THR A 110 8.99 -12.52 3.85
N GLY A 111 8.13 -11.57 4.18
CA GLY A 111 8.01 -10.27 3.51
C GLY A 111 7.32 -10.30 2.14
N SER A 112 7.00 -11.49 1.59
CA SER A 112 6.37 -11.63 0.27
C SER A 112 5.69 -12.98 0.08
N LEU A 113 4.70 -13.05 -0.82
CA LEU A 113 3.99 -14.29 -1.14
C LEU A 113 4.39 -14.85 -2.51
N PRO A 114 4.28 -16.17 -2.75
CA PRO A 114 4.60 -16.77 -4.04
C PRO A 114 3.69 -16.22 -5.14
N PHE A 115 4.27 -15.91 -6.30
CA PHE A 115 3.51 -15.46 -7.46
C PHE A 115 2.71 -16.61 -8.10
N PRO A 116 1.48 -16.35 -8.56
CA PRO A 116 0.73 -17.33 -9.33
C PRO A 116 1.37 -17.58 -10.71
N PRO A 117 1.18 -18.76 -11.30
CA PRO A 117 1.71 -19.06 -12.63
C PRO A 117 1.16 -18.06 -13.65
N GLY A 118 2.05 -17.32 -14.30
CA GLY A 118 1.72 -16.27 -15.28
C GLY A 118 1.85 -14.85 -14.73
N GLU A 119 1.92 -14.65 -13.42
CA GLU A 119 2.33 -13.38 -12.83
C GLU A 119 3.80 -13.44 -12.45
N SER A 120 4.54 -12.39 -12.77
CA SER A 120 5.89 -12.18 -12.26
C SER A 120 5.90 -10.81 -11.58
N ALA A 121 6.85 -10.60 -10.66
CA ALA A 121 7.01 -9.36 -9.89
C ALA A 121 7.10 -8.07 -10.75
N ALA A 122 7.22 -8.21 -12.07
CA ALA A 122 7.49 -7.14 -13.02
C ALA A 122 6.30 -6.20 -13.31
N THR A 123 5.16 -6.26 -12.60
CA THR A 123 3.99 -5.44 -13.00
C THR A 123 3.12 -4.89 -11.86
N GLN A 124 3.60 -4.82 -10.62
CA GLN A 124 2.84 -4.17 -9.53
C GLN A 124 3.55 -2.95 -8.97
N SER A 125 3.54 -1.90 -9.78
CA SER A 125 3.75 -0.51 -9.38
C SER A 125 2.54 0.00 -8.58
N TYR A 126 2.33 -0.54 -7.37
CA TYR A 126 1.56 0.14 -6.31
C TYR A 126 2.52 0.74 -5.29
N GLN A 127 3.54 1.42 -5.81
CA GLN A 127 4.38 2.36 -5.08
C GLN A 127 5.01 3.26 -6.15
N SER A 128 4.57 4.52 -6.13
CA SER A 128 5.37 5.66 -6.54
C SER A 128 5.50 5.92 -8.05
N ASP A 129 5.06 7.11 -8.46
CA ASP A 129 5.45 7.91 -9.63
C ASP A 129 6.99 8.10 -9.79
N ILE A 130 7.83 7.17 -9.32
CA ILE A 130 9.27 7.36 -9.12
C ILE A 130 10.12 6.34 -9.89
N SER A 131 9.56 5.22 -10.36
CA SER A 131 10.37 4.11 -10.92
C SER A 131 10.07 3.71 -12.38
N GLU A 132 9.06 4.29 -13.04
CA GLU A 132 8.71 3.96 -14.43
C GLU A 132 9.55 4.70 -15.50
N HIS A 133 10.48 5.59 -15.12
CA HIS A 133 11.35 6.25 -16.11
C HIS A 133 12.58 5.41 -16.51
N SER A 134 12.79 4.23 -15.92
CA SER A 134 13.98 3.41 -16.17
C SER A 134 13.85 2.41 -17.33
N GLN A 135 12.70 2.38 -18.03
CA GLN A 135 12.55 1.68 -19.31
C GLN A 135 12.50 2.66 -20.48
N ALA A 136 13.46 3.60 -20.53
CA ALA A 136 13.77 4.28 -21.76
C ALA A 136 14.41 3.26 -22.72
N THR A 137 13.66 2.87 -23.75
CA THR A 137 14.23 2.35 -25.01
C THR A 137 15.50 3.13 -25.31
N LYS A 138 16.61 2.44 -25.64
CA LYS A 138 17.99 2.92 -25.88
C LYS A 138 18.12 4.11 -26.86
N LYS A 139 17.43 5.21 -26.60
CA LYS A 139 17.68 6.53 -27.17
C LYS A 139 18.70 7.15 -26.24
N GLU A 140 19.71 7.79 -26.82
CA GLU A 140 20.73 8.52 -26.07
C GLU A 140 20.08 9.32 -24.94
N PRO A 141 20.68 9.36 -23.74
CA PRO A 141 20.10 10.07 -22.61
C PRO A 141 19.85 11.52 -23.05
N GLU A 142 18.58 11.88 -23.19
CA GLU A 142 18.18 13.22 -23.59
C GLU A 142 18.77 14.21 -22.59
N ASN A 143 19.60 15.14 -23.07
CA ASN A 143 20.23 16.11 -22.19
C ASN A 143 19.15 16.93 -21.48
N LEU A 144 19.17 16.92 -20.14
CA LEU A 144 18.22 17.70 -19.34
C LEU A 144 18.28 19.21 -19.65
N ILE A 145 19.45 19.69 -20.09
CA ILE A 145 19.63 21.08 -20.54
C ILE A 145 18.78 21.39 -21.78
N ASP A 146 18.66 20.42 -22.69
CA ASP A 146 17.86 20.56 -23.91
C ASP A 146 16.38 20.42 -23.57
N LYS A 147 16.02 19.42 -22.77
CA LYS A 147 14.63 19.15 -22.34
C LYS A 147 13.96 20.35 -21.64
N TYR A 148 14.74 21.12 -20.88
CA TYR A 148 14.26 22.29 -20.14
C TYR A 148 14.71 23.63 -20.75
N ASP A 149 15.25 23.63 -21.98
CA ASP A 149 15.70 24.83 -22.69
C ASP A 149 16.63 25.76 -21.87
N LEU A 150 17.50 25.18 -21.03
CA LEU A 150 18.31 25.91 -20.03
C LEU A 150 19.56 26.60 -20.61
N LYS A 151 19.79 26.47 -21.92
CA LYS A 151 21.02 26.95 -22.59
C LYS A 151 21.30 28.44 -22.38
N SER A 152 20.25 29.27 -22.35
CA SER A 152 20.37 30.71 -22.14
C SER A 152 20.81 31.04 -20.72
N LYS A 153 20.25 30.36 -19.72
CA LYS A 153 20.59 30.53 -18.29
C LYS A 153 22.03 30.12 -17.97
N ILE A 154 22.56 29.14 -18.70
CA ILE A 154 23.94 28.68 -18.57
C ILE A 154 24.94 29.68 -19.11
N LYS A 155 24.61 30.37 -20.20
CA LYS A 155 25.53 31.27 -20.90
C LYS A 155 25.68 32.62 -20.18
N GLY A 156 24.68 33.01 -19.40
CA GLY A 156 24.72 34.18 -18.51
C GLY A 156 25.23 33.82 -17.12
N ASP A 157 26.42 33.22 -17.05
CA ASP A 157 27.09 32.90 -15.79
C ASP A 157 27.08 34.14 -14.87
N GLU A 158 26.84 33.87 -13.58
CA GLU A 158 26.98 34.81 -12.45
C GLU A 158 25.79 35.76 -12.17
N GLY A 159 24.84 35.31 -11.33
CA GLY A 159 24.50 36.17 -10.17
C GLY A 159 23.04 36.51 -9.87
N GLU A 160 22.04 36.21 -10.69
CA GLU A 160 20.66 36.50 -10.27
C GLU A 160 20.06 35.35 -9.47
N GLY A 161 20.22 35.46 -8.14
CA GLY A 161 19.50 34.68 -7.14
C GLY A 161 18.00 34.82 -7.38
N ILE A 162 17.43 33.79 -8.01
CA ILE A 162 16.00 33.71 -8.25
C ILE A 162 15.34 33.60 -6.87
N GLU A 163 14.58 34.65 -6.53
CA GLU A 163 13.73 34.85 -5.36
C GLU A 163 13.45 33.60 -4.53
N ASN A 164 13.64 33.71 -3.20
CA ASN A 164 13.19 32.77 -2.16
C ASN A 164 11.87 32.08 -2.55
N ILE A 165 11.95 30.94 -3.23
CA ILE A 165 10.82 30.05 -3.40
C ILE A 165 10.66 29.44 -2.02
N ASP A 166 9.70 29.92 -1.26
CA ASP A 166 9.35 29.38 0.04
C ASP A 166 9.02 27.89 -0.16
N GLU A 167 9.98 27.02 0.16
CA GLU A 167 9.94 25.59 -0.16
C GLU A 167 8.71 24.89 0.45
N ASN A 168 8.13 25.53 1.46
CA ASN A 168 6.99 25.05 2.22
C ASN A 168 5.64 25.51 1.68
N LYS A 169 5.59 26.37 0.65
CA LYS A 169 4.33 26.90 0.12
C LYS A 169 3.97 26.23 -1.20
N TRP A 170 3.26 25.11 -1.12
CA TRP A 170 2.60 24.51 -2.28
C TRP A 170 1.52 25.48 -2.77
N GLY A 171 1.57 25.90 -4.04
CA GLY A 171 0.57 26.78 -4.64
C GLY A 171 -0.85 26.22 -4.52
N SER A 172 -1.85 27.10 -4.37
CA SER A 172 -3.25 26.69 -4.18
C SER A 172 -3.89 26.21 -5.48
N SER A 173 -3.34 26.59 -6.63
CA SER A 173 -3.78 26.12 -7.96
C SER A 173 -2.81 25.11 -8.56
N LYS A 174 -3.34 24.25 -9.43
CA LYS A 174 -2.57 23.23 -10.16
C LYS A 174 -1.49 23.87 -11.03
N GLU A 175 -1.83 24.98 -11.67
CA GLU A 175 -0.98 25.72 -12.58
C GLU A 175 0.19 26.35 -11.82
N GLU A 176 -0.06 27.05 -10.70
CA GLU A 176 0.99 27.62 -9.84
C GLU A 176 1.94 26.53 -9.35
N ARG A 177 1.39 25.42 -8.86
CA ARG A 177 2.18 24.28 -8.37
C ARG A 177 3.06 23.71 -9.47
N SER A 178 2.52 23.53 -10.69
CA SER A 178 3.29 23.02 -11.82
C SER A 178 4.43 23.96 -12.22
N SER A 179 4.19 25.28 -12.18
CA SER A 179 5.21 26.28 -12.48
C SER A 179 6.33 26.30 -11.44
N LEU A 180 5.99 26.18 -10.15
CA LEU A 180 6.94 26.13 -9.04
C LEU A 180 7.80 24.88 -9.14
N LEU A 181 7.19 23.72 -9.40
CA LEU A 181 7.92 22.47 -9.60
C LEU A 181 8.87 22.54 -10.80
N ASN A 182 8.44 23.17 -11.91
CA ASN A 182 9.32 23.37 -13.07
C ASN A 182 10.53 24.24 -12.69
N LYS A 183 10.31 25.40 -12.04
CA LYS A 183 11.40 26.25 -11.56
C LYS A 183 12.38 25.51 -10.66
N LYS A 184 11.89 24.71 -9.71
CA LYS A 184 12.73 23.89 -8.82
C LYS A 184 13.55 22.84 -9.57
N ARG A 185 12.97 22.22 -10.61
CA ARG A 185 13.72 21.29 -11.49
C ARG A 185 14.82 22.00 -12.26
N GLU A 186 14.52 23.17 -12.84
CA GLU A 186 15.51 23.98 -13.55
C GLU A 186 16.69 24.36 -12.64
N GLU A 187 16.39 24.82 -11.41
CA GLU A 187 17.40 25.15 -10.39
C GLU A 187 18.26 23.93 -10.02
N MET A 188 17.62 22.78 -9.76
CA MET A 188 18.31 21.54 -9.46
C MET A 188 19.26 21.13 -10.59
N ILE A 189 18.85 21.28 -11.85
CA ILE A 189 19.68 20.94 -13.02
C ILE A 189 20.89 21.88 -13.12
N LEU A 190 20.70 23.18 -12.89
CA LEU A 190 21.80 24.14 -12.88
C LEU A 190 22.80 23.87 -11.75
N GLN A 191 22.31 23.57 -10.54
CA GLN A 191 23.14 23.21 -9.40
C GLN A 191 23.91 21.90 -9.65
N ALA A 192 23.24 20.88 -10.18
CA ALA A 192 23.86 19.60 -10.53
C ALA A 192 24.96 19.79 -11.57
N ARG A 193 24.73 20.62 -12.59
CA ARG A 193 25.75 20.97 -13.58
C ARG A 193 26.97 21.65 -12.94
N LYS A 194 26.75 22.63 -12.06
CA LYS A 194 27.83 23.32 -11.34
C LYS A 194 28.65 22.34 -10.50
N ARG A 195 27.98 21.45 -9.78
CA ARG A 195 28.61 20.39 -8.99
C ARG A 195 29.43 19.43 -9.85
N LEU A 196 28.89 18.97 -10.97
CA LEU A 196 29.59 18.09 -11.91
C LEU A 196 30.85 18.79 -12.47
N ALA A 197 30.72 20.05 -12.90
CA ALA A 197 31.85 20.83 -13.40
C ALA A 197 32.98 20.96 -12.36
N SER A 198 32.66 21.21 -11.08
CA SER A 198 33.66 21.22 -10.01
C SER A 198 34.29 19.85 -9.74
N GLN A 199 33.52 18.76 -9.87
CA GLN A 199 34.04 17.41 -9.69
C GLN A 199 35.04 17.04 -10.79
N LEU A 200 34.72 17.34 -12.06
CA LEU A 200 35.64 17.11 -13.17
C LEU A 200 36.92 17.93 -13.05
N GLN A 201 36.84 19.19 -12.60
CA GLN A 201 38.03 20.01 -12.37
C GLN A 201 38.94 19.40 -11.29
N ASN A 202 38.36 18.87 -10.21
CA ASN A 202 39.13 18.22 -9.14
C ASN A 202 39.76 16.89 -9.60
N GLU A 203 39.07 16.10 -10.42
CA GLU A 203 39.59 14.83 -10.95
C GLU A 203 40.70 15.03 -11.98
N VAL A 204 40.63 16.10 -12.79
CA VAL A 204 41.69 16.43 -13.77
C VAL A 204 42.93 17.03 -13.10
N ALA A 205 42.80 17.57 -11.89
CA ALA A 205 43.91 18.16 -11.13
C ALA A 205 44.70 17.15 -10.28
N LEU A 206 44.28 15.87 -10.24
CA LEU A 206 44.98 14.74 -9.60
C LEU A 206 45.70 13.88 -10.63
#